data_AF-A0A948CX55-F1
#
_entry.id   AF-A0A948CX55-F1
#
_cell.length_a   1.000
_cell.length_b   1.000
_cell.length_c   1.000
_cell.angle_alpha   90.00
_cell.angle_beta   90.00
_cell.angle_gamma   90.00
#
_symmetry.space_group_name_H-M   'P 1'
#
loop_
_entity.id
_entity.type
_entity.pdbx_description
1 polymer ?
#
loop_
_entity_poly.entity_id
_entity_poly.type
_entity_poly.pdbx_seq_one_letter_code
_entity_poly.pdbx_strand_id
1 'polypeptide(L)'
;MIRYLLKRVISLVPLLFGITIITFAVIHLVPGKPTDMETQFNPKVSLEARDRIARLYGLDKPLHVQYVDWLRRMARFDFGVSF
;
A
#
# COMPACT_ATOMS: atom_id res chain seq x y z
N MET A 1 27.83 21.38 11.82
CA MET A 1 26.61 21.39 10.99
C MET A 1 26.23 20.00 10.47
N ILE A 2 27.12 19.26 9.79
CA ILE A 2 26.83 17.90 9.27
C ILE A 2 26.35 16.90 10.33
N ARG A 3 26.98 16.86 11.52
CA ARG A 3 26.54 15.98 12.63
C ARG A 3 25.11 16.28 13.11
N TYR A 4 24.71 17.55 13.05
CA TYR A 4 23.35 17.98 13.41
C TYR A 4 22.34 17.57 12.33
N LEU A 5 22.69 17.78 11.04
CA LEU A 5 21.89 17.32 9.91
C LEU A 5 21.67 15.80 9.94
N LEU A 6 22.71 15.01 10.16
CA LEU A 6 22.61 13.54 10.27
C LEU A 6 21.70 13.11 11.42
N LYS A 7 21.86 13.69 12.62
CA LYS A 7 20.95 13.42 13.75
C LYS A 7 19.50 13.75 13.41
N ARG A 8 19.28 14.87 12.72
CA ARG A 8 17.94 15.30 12.30
C ARG A 8 17.33 14.33 11.29
N VAL A 9 18.07 13.92 10.27
CA VAL A 9 17.60 12.93 9.27
C VAL A 9 17.28 11.59 9.93
N ILE A 10 18.14 11.10 10.82
CA ILE A 10 17.89 9.84 11.54
C ILE A 10 16.64 9.96 12.43
N SER A 11 16.44 11.10 13.09
CA SER A 11 15.24 11.33 13.92
C SER A 11 13.94 11.41 13.12
N LEU A 12 14.00 11.69 11.81
CA LEU A 12 12.84 11.67 10.92
C LEU A 12 12.44 10.25 10.52
N VAL A 13 13.37 9.29 10.51
CA VAL A 13 13.08 7.91 10.08
C VAL A 13 11.96 7.27 10.92
N PRO A 14 11.99 7.29 12.27
CA PRO A 14 10.88 6.75 13.07
C PRO A 14 9.55 7.46 12.83
N LEU A 15 9.59 8.79 12.65
CA LEU A 15 8.39 9.60 12.38
C LEU A 15 7.74 9.20 11.05
N LEU A 16 8.54 9.15 9.98
CA LEU A 16 8.08 8.74 8.66
C LEU A 16 7.57 7.30 8.68
N PHE A 17 8.28 6.40 9.36
CA PHE A 17 7.84 5.01 9.52
C PHE A 17 6.48 4.93 10.23
N GLY A 18 6.28 5.67 11.32
CA GLY A 18 4.99 5.76 12.00
C GLY A 18 3.87 6.26 11.09
N ILE A 19 4.13 7.30 10.28
CA ILE A 19 3.18 7.80 9.28
C ILE A 19 2.81 6.70 8.29
N THR A 20 3.78 5.95 7.75
CA THR A 20 3.48 4.87 6.80
C THR A 20 2.58 3.77 7.38
N ILE A 21 2.78 3.40 8.65
CA ILE A 21 1.94 2.40 9.33
C ILE A 21 0.52 2.93 9.48
N ILE A 22 0.36 4.18 9.94
CA ILE A 22 -0.95 4.80 10.12
C ILE A 22 -1.68 4.90 8.78
N THR A 23 -1.02 5.39 7.73
CA THR A 23 -1.60 5.47 6.38
C THR A 23 -2.04 4.10 5.88
N PHE A 24 -1.19 3.07 6.03
CA PHE A 24 -1.53 1.72 5.61
C PHE A 24 -2.74 1.17 6.39
N ALA A 25 -2.78 1.38 7.71
CA ALA A 25 -3.90 0.97 8.55
C ALA A 25 -5.20 1.66 8.15
N VAL A 26 -5.17 2.98 7.92
CA VAL A 26 -6.36 3.75 7.50
C VAL A 26 -6.92 3.22 6.18
N ILE A 27 -6.07 2.93 5.19
CA ILE A 27 -6.51 2.36 3.89
C ILE A 27 -7.23 1.02 4.09
N HIS A 28 -6.78 0.17 5.03
CA HIS A 28 -7.38 -1.13 5.30
C HIS A 28 -8.63 -1.07 6.20
N LEU A 29 -8.84 0.05 6.90
CA LEU A 29 -10.04 0.29 7.70
C LEU A 29 -11.21 0.82 6.86
N VAL A 30 -10.94 1.35 5.66
CA VAL A 30 -12.00 1.79 4.75
C VAL A 30 -12.86 0.58 4.36
N PRO A 31 -14.19 0.63 4.57
CA PRO A 31 -15.08 -0.44 4.17
C PRO A 31 -15.15 -0.53 2.64
N GLY A 32 -14.79 -1.69 2.10
CA GLY A 32 -14.71 -1.96 0.65
C GLY A 32 -13.35 -2.55 0.27
N LYS A 33 -13.31 -3.42 -0.74
CA LYS A 33 -12.02 -3.88 -1.30
C LYS A 33 -11.54 -2.87 -2.35
N PRO A 34 -10.23 -2.60 -2.47
CA PRO A 34 -9.69 -1.79 -3.55
C PRO A 34 -10.12 -2.28 -4.94
N THR A 35 -10.40 -3.58 -5.05
CA THR A 35 -10.87 -4.24 -6.27
C THR A 35 -12.35 -4.00 -6.59
N ASP A 36 -13.14 -3.44 -5.65
CA ASP A 36 -14.58 -3.28 -5.84
C ASP A 36 -14.91 -2.11 -6.78
N MET A 37 -14.03 -1.10 -6.89
CA MET A 37 -14.23 0.07 -7.77
C MET A 37 -14.23 -0.32 -9.25
N GLU A 38 -13.35 -1.24 -9.66
CA GLU A 38 -13.24 -1.73 -11.06
C GLU A 38 -14.42 -2.61 -11.50
N THR A 39 -15.19 -3.15 -10.54
CA THR A 39 -16.15 -4.21 -10.81
C THR A 39 -17.59 -3.76 -10.99
N GLN A 40 -17.84 -2.45 -10.90
CA GLN A 40 -19.18 -1.88 -10.99
C GLN A 40 -19.83 -2.05 -12.38
N PHE A 41 -19.06 -2.36 -13.42
CA PHE A 41 -19.55 -2.44 -14.80
C PHE A 41 -19.98 -3.85 -15.27
N ASN A 42 -19.60 -4.95 -14.59
CA ASN A 42 -20.05 -6.32 -14.95
C ASN A 42 -19.99 -7.34 -13.78
N PRO A 43 -21.12 -7.73 -13.16
CA PRO A 43 -21.16 -8.56 -11.95
C PRO A 43 -20.70 -10.02 -12.09
N LYS A 44 -20.78 -10.63 -13.29
CA LYS A 44 -20.39 -12.05 -13.50
C LYS A 44 -18.92 -12.20 -13.87
N VAL A 45 -18.37 -11.25 -14.63
CA VAL A 45 -16.92 -11.16 -14.89
C VAL A 45 -16.16 -10.69 -13.64
N SER A 46 -16.87 -9.94 -12.77
CA SER A 46 -16.34 -9.32 -11.56
C SER A 46 -15.68 -10.29 -10.57
N LEU A 47 -16.20 -11.50 -10.31
CA LEU A 47 -15.60 -12.39 -9.29
C LEU A 47 -14.22 -12.92 -9.71
N GLU A 48 -14.08 -13.47 -10.92
CA GLU A 48 -12.79 -13.92 -11.42
C GLU A 48 -11.82 -12.76 -11.65
N ALA A 49 -12.33 -11.62 -12.11
CA ALA A 49 -11.53 -10.40 -12.26
C ALA A 49 -11.03 -9.89 -10.90
N ARG A 50 -11.87 -9.90 -9.85
CA ARG A 50 -11.48 -9.54 -8.48
C ARG A 50 -10.37 -10.43 -7.95
N ASP A 51 -10.49 -11.74 -8.11
CA ASP A 51 -9.47 -12.67 -7.63
C ASP A 51 -8.16 -12.57 -8.42
N ARG A 52 -8.25 -12.23 -9.71
CA ARG A 52 -7.06 -11.96 -10.54
C ARG A 52 -6.38 -10.67 -10.09
N ILE A 53 -7.14 -9.59 -9.90
CA ILE A 53 -6.62 -8.29 -9.45
C ILE A 53 -6.06 -8.42 -8.03
N ALA A 54 -6.76 -9.08 -7.12
CA ALA A 54 -6.29 -9.33 -5.76
C ALA A 54 -4.93 -10.02 -5.76
N ARG A 55 -4.74 -11.06 -6.59
CA ARG A 55 -3.45 -11.75 -6.73
C ARG A 55 -2.37 -10.90 -7.40
N LEU A 56 -2.72 -10.12 -8.43
CA LEU A 56 -1.77 -9.21 -9.11
C LEU A 56 -1.20 -8.15 -8.15
N TYR A 57 -2.05 -7.60 -7.29
CA TYR A 57 -1.66 -6.59 -6.30
C TYR A 57 -1.22 -7.21 -4.95
N GLY A 58 -1.30 -8.52 -4.79
CA GLY A 58 -0.93 -9.23 -3.56
C GLY A 58 -1.89 -8.99 -2.39
N LEU A 59 -3.12 -8.55 -2.66
CA LEU A 59 -4.17 -8.29 -1.68
C LEU A 59 -4.68 -9.57 -0.98
N ASP A 60 -4.31 -10.73 -1.52
CA ASP A 60 -4.57 -12.06 -0.97
C ASP A 60 -3.56 -12.47 0.13
N LYS A 61 -2.44 -11.75 0.27
CA LYS A 61 -1.39 -12.06 1.25
C LYS A 61 -1.74 -11.55 2.66
N PRO A 62 -1.08 -12.06 3.72
CA PRO A 62 -1.21 -11.46 5.06
C PRO A 62 -0.82 -9.98 5.09
N LEU A 63 -1.48 -9.18 5.94
CA LEU A 63 -1.31 -7.71 5.99
C LEU A 63 0.14 -7.25 6.17
N HIS A 64 0.94 -7.97 6.97
CA HIS A 64 2.35 -7.64 7.16
C HIS A 64 3.17 -7.82 5.88
N VAL A 65 2.84 -8.81 5.04
CA VAL A 65 3.49 -9.02 3.74
C VAL A 65 3.07 -7.91 2.77
N GLN A 66 1.78 -7.56 2.75
CA GLN A 66 1.27 -6.45 1.94
C GLN A 66 1.95 -5.13 2.31
N TYR A 67 2.12 -4.85 3.60
CA TYR A 67 2.80 -3.65 4.08
C TYR A 67 4.26 -3.60 3.64
N VAL A 68 5.01 -4.69 3.77
CA VAL A 68 6.43 -4.74 3.37
C VAL A 68 6.58 -4.61 1.84
N ASP A 69 5.74 -5.30 1.07
CA ASP A 69 5.75 -5.21 -0.40
C ASP A 69 5.42 -3.77 -0.85
N TRP A 70 4.40 -3.15 -0.25
CA TRP A 70 3.99 -1.77 -0.52
C TRP A 70 5.09 -0.76 -0.15
N LEU A 71 5.66 -0.86 1.06
CA LEU A 71 6.73 0.02 1.54
C LEU A 71 7.98 -0.11 0.66
N ARG A 72 8.32 -1.34 0.21
CA ARG A 72 9.44 -1.59 -0.70
C ARG A 72 9.24 -0.92 -2.06
N ARG A 73 8.03 -0.97 -2.63
CA ARG A 73 7.71 -0.30 -3.91
C ARG A 73 7.78 1.22 -3.76
N MET A 74 7.19 1.77 -2.71
CA MET A 74 7.26 3.20 -2.39
C MET A 74 8.72 3.68 -2.22
N ALA A 75 9.55 2.93 -1.51
CA ALA A 75 10.97 3.25 -1.33
C ALA A 75 11.78 3.24 -2.65
N ARG A 76 11.26 2.60 -3.70
CA ARG A 76 11.82 2.61 -5.07
C ARG A 76 11.13 3.63 -5.98
N PHE A 77 10.26 4.48 -5.44
CA PHE A 77 9.41 5.40 -6.20
C PHE A 77 8.50 4.71 -7.22
N ASP A 78 8.15 3.44 -6.97
CA ASP A 78 7.17 2.70 -7.73
C ASP A 78 5.80 2.82 -7.05
N PHE A 79 4.94 3.64 -7.64
CA PHE A 79 3.57 3.87 -7.18
C PHE A 79 2.53 3.02 -7.92
N GLY A 80 2.99 2.11 -8.79
CA GLY A 80 2.13 1.36 -9.69
C GLY A 80 1.66 2.19 -10.88
N VAL A 81 0.65 1.68 -11.57
CA VAL A 81 0.08 2.24 -12.79
C VAL A 81 -1.30 2.80 -12.46
N SER A 82 -1.55 4.07 -12.83
CA SER A 82 -2.89 4.67 -12.77
C SER A 82 -3.67 4.24 -14.01
N PHE A 83 -4.97 3.97 -13.85
CA PHE A 83 -5.90 3.68 -14.94
C PHE A 83 -6.89 4.83 -15.12
#